data_AF-A0A2D4SRH6-F1
#
_entry.id   AF-A0A2D4SRH6-F1
#
_cell.length_a   1.000
_cell.length_b   1.000
_cell.length_c   1.000
_cell.angle_alpha   90.00
_cell.angle_beta   90.00
_cell.angle_gamma   90.00
#
_symmetry.space_group_name_H-M   'P 1'
#
loop_
_entity.id
_entity.type
_entity.pdbx_description
1 polymer ?
#
loop_
_entity_poly.entity_id
_entity_poly.type
_entity_poly.pdbx_seq_one_letter_code
_entity_poly.pdbx_strand_id
1 'polypeptide(L)'
;MMIWIFISCRIAHVDDSSTVEQSPISGWYSRLYPEDWTADYTDEAGRFLHDFSYAGYQNGEQEIPSLDTSSLFSVLDYGADPNGQEDSTTAFHSAIEAASNGGVVWVPQGLYRIDGLLTIDSSNTILAGEGPDKSRLWFTKNTSMTDQSSITFTGTIVQGQEALLLQDAQSRSSGVHVEMSEALEKGKDVSLGWVITSDFVEEHGMSDYWTVFNDQWVPFFRREIIEINGDHLLLDVPSRYRAKIRDLASIRIEDGYISECGIQDLAVANSIDFSDALLFDRAHVIEFEGVKDCWMKNIHSFAPPEQTQHLQSGGLKILSSKRVTVIDSRMEQAQNRGGGGNGYLFEVSQ
;
A
#
# COMPACT_ATOMS: atom_id res chain seq x y z
N MET A 1 -14.03 12.89 -55.70
CA MET A 1 -13.19 13.85 -54.96
C MET A 1 -13.46 13.62 -53.48
N MET A 2 -12.65 12.79 -52.84
CA MET A 2 -12.73 12.47 -51.42
C MET A 2 -11.33 12.05 -51.00
N ILE A 3 -10.66 12.94 -50.26
CA ILE A 3 -9.26 12.83 -49.87
C ILE A 3 -9.19 12.02 -48.58
N TRP A 4 -8.45 10.92 -48.63
CA TRP A 4 -8.03 10.16 -47.45
C TRP A 4 -6.68 10.70 -47.00
N ILE A 5 -6.61 11.21 -45.76
CA ILE A 5 -5.36 11.64 -45.13
C ILE A 5 -4.79 10.44 -44.36
N PHE A 6 -3.68 9.90 -44.84
CA PHE A 6 -2.82 9.00 -44.07
C PHE A 6 -1.79 9.85 -43.33
N ILE A 7 -1.79 9.83 -42.00
CA ILE A 7 -0.70 10.38 -41.18
C ILE A 7 0.32 9.26 -41.00
N SER A 8 1.41 9.35 -41.77
CA SER A 8 2.63 8.57 -41.55
C SER A 8 3.52 9.34 -40.58
N CYS A 9 3.81 8.76 -39.41
CA CYS A 9 4.79 9.31 -38.48
C CYS A 9 6.19 9.01 -39.04
N ARG A 10 6.87 10.03 -39.58
CA ARG A 10 8.29 9.94 -39.92
C ARG A 10 9.10 10.23 -38.68
N ILE A 11 9.90 9.26 -38.24
CA ILE A 11 11.01 9.50 -37.32
C ILE A 11 12.04 10.32 -38.09
N ALA A 12 12.24 11.58 -37.69
CA ALA A 12 13.36 12.37 -38.16
C ALA A 12 14.60 11.92 -37.38
N HIS A 13 15.56 11.30 -38.08
CA HIS A 13 16.92 11.18 -37.57
C HIS A 13 17.52 12.58 -37.58
N VAL A 14 17.80 13.12 -36.39
CA VAL A 14 18.70 14.26 -36.22
C VAL A 14 20.07 13.66 -35.95
N ASP A 15 21.02 13.90 -36.86
CA ASP A 15 22.44 13.64 -36.62
C ASP A 15 22.91 14.62 -35.54
N ASP A 16 22.86 14.20 -34.27
CA ASP A 16 23.48 14.93 -33.17
C ASP A 16 24.95 14.49 -33.07
N SER A 17 25.82 15.26 -33.71
CA SER A 17 27.28 15.11 -33.61
C SER A 17 27.84 15.83 -32.38
N SER A 18 27.09 15.92 -31.28
CA SER A 18 27.63 16.42 -30.01
C SER A 18 28.38 15.30 -29.29
N THR A 19 29.67 15.53 -29.12
CA THR A 19 30.53 14.81 -28.17
C THR A 19 29.87 14.84 -26.80
N VAL A 20 29.51 13.67 -26.26
CA VAL A 20 29.17 13.51 -24.83
C VAL A 20 30.46 13.67 -24.03
N GLU A 21 30.81 14.91 -23.75
CA GLU A 21 31.60 15.26 -22.57
C GLU A 21 31.38 16.74 -22.27
N GLN A 22 30.33 17.02 -21.50
CA GLN A 22 30.28 18.20 -20.63
C GLN A 22 29.66 17.78 -19.31
N SER A 23 30.51 17.70 -18.28
CA SER A 23 30.08 17.78 -16.89
C SER A 23 29.10 18.96 -16.75
N PRO A 24 27.98 18.79 -16.03
CA PRO A 24 27.00 19.85 -15.93
C PRO A 24 27.64 21.10 -15.30
N ILE A 25 27.26 22.25 -15.85
CA ILE A 25 27.60 23.58 -15.35
C ILE A 25 27.15 23.63 -13.89
N SER A 26 28.07 23.96 -12.97
CA SER A 26 27.86 24.00 -11.51
C SER A 26 26.48 24.60 -11.15
N GLY A 27 25.52 23.74 -10.84
CA GLY A 27 24.18 24.11 -10.43
C GLY A 27 24.16 24.65 -9.00
N TRP A 28 23.12 25.43 -8.66
CA TRP A 28 22.81 25.71 -7.27
C TRP A 28 22.15 24.48 -6.65
N TYR A 29 22.94 23.68 -5.93
CA TYR A 29 22.42 22.55 -5.17
C TYR A 29 22.02 22.96 -3.76
N SER A 30 21.00 22.30 -3.21
CA SER A 30 20.68 22.43 -1.79
C SER A 30 21.84 21.90 -0.97
N ARG A 31 22.15 22.53 0.18
CA ARG A 31 23.12 21.94 1.13
C ARG A 31 22.68 20.59 1.67
N LEU A 32 21.41 20.24 1.56
CA LEU A 32 20.87 18.94 1.96
C LEU A 32 20.80 17.94 0.79
N TYR A 33 21.03 18.42 -0.45
CA TYR A 33 21.00 17.61 -1.66
C TYR A 33 22.07 18.13 -2.64
N PRO A 34 23.36 17.97 -2.30
CA PRO A 34 24.47 18.33 -3.17
C PRO A 34 24.48 17.48 -4.45
N GLU A 35 25.32 17.87 -5.41
CA GLU A 35 25.43 17.19 -6.70
C GLU A 35 25.81 15.71 -6.57
N ASP A 36 26.65 15.38 -5.59
CA ASP A 36 27.13 14.04 -5.25
C ASP A 36 26.34 13.39 -4.11
N TRP A 37 25.10 13.84 -3.88
CA TRP A 37 24.27 13.31 -2.81
C TRP A 37 24.11 11.78 -2.93
N THR A 38 24.23 11.11 -1.79
CA THR A 38 23.88 9.70 -1.60
C THR A 38 22.92 9.58 -0.42
N ALA A 39 22.23 8.45 -0.28
CA ALA A 39 21.35 8.18 0.85
C ALA A 39 22.04 8.33 2.23
N ASP A 40 23.36 8.08 2.28
CA ASP A 40 24.18 8.20 3.49
C ASP A 40 24.64 9.64 3.79
N TYR A 41 24.38 10.58 2.87
CA TYR A 41 24.83 11.96 2.99
C TYR A 41 24.36 12.59 4.31
N THR A 42 25.32 13.19 5.01
CA THR A 42 25.10 13.96 6.23
C THR A 42 25.97 15.20 6.15
N ASP A 43 25.39 16.37 6.37
CA ASP A 43 26.17 17.60 6.36
C ASP A 43 26.97 17.81 7.67
N GLU A 44 27.81 18.84 7.70
CA GLU A 44 28.65 19.17 8.87
C GLU A 44 27.84 19.45 10.16
N ALA A 45 26.55 19.79 10.02
CA ALA A 45 25.65 20.03 11.15
C ALA A 45 24.87 18.77 11.56
N GLY A 46 25.16 17.61 10.95
CA GLY A 46 24.50 16.34 11.25
C GLY A 46 23.12 16.18 10.59
N ARG A 47 22.76 17.05 9.65
CA ARG A 47 21.46 16.99 8.95
C ARG A 47 21.54 16.05 7.76
N PHE A 48 20.45 15.36 7.50
CA PHE A 48 20.33 14.40 6.40
C PHE A 48 18.90 14.43 5.84
N LEU A 49 18.73 13.84 4.65
CA LEU A 49 17.42 13.54 4.07
C LEU A 49 17.14 12.05 4.23
N HIS A 50 15.90 11.69 4.50
CA HIS A 50 15.51 10.29 4.53
C HIS A 50 15.54 9.71 3.13
N ASP A 51 16.04 8.49 3.01
CA ASP A 51 16.03 7.74 1.76
C ASP A 51 14.70 7.01 1.57
N PHE A 52 13.97 7.40 0.53
CA PHE A 52 12.69 6.81 0.13
C PHE A 52 12.81 5.95 -1.13
N SER A 53 14.03 5.62 -1.57
CA SER A 53 14.27 4.77 -2.75
C SER A 53 13.63 3.38 -2.63
N TYR A 54 13.49 2.88 -1.39
CA TYR A 54 12.84 1.60 -1.06
C TYR A 54 11.31 1.65 -0.97
N ALA A 55 10.66 2.72 -1.44
CA ALA A 55 9.20 2.83 -1.37
C ALA A 55 8.52 2.16 -2.57
N GLY A 56 7.38 1.52 -2.30
CA GLY A 56 6.55 0.90 -3.34
C GLY A 56 6.80 -0.60 -3.53
N TYR A 57 6.11 -1.14 -4.52
CA TYR A 57 6.13 -2.53 -4.97
C TYR A 57 7.56 -3.03 -5.12
N GLN A 58 7.90 -4.12 -4.42
CA GLN A 58 9.24 -4.70 -4.37
C GLN A 58 10.34 -3.65 -4.17
N ASN A 59 10.16 -2.76 -3.18
CA ASN A 59 11.08 -1.67 -2.83
C ASN A 59 11.33 -0.67 -3.97
N GLY A 60 10.43 -0.57 -4.95
CA GLY A 60 10.62 0.30 -6.12
C GLY A 60 11.67 -0.23 -7.11
N GLU A 61 12.14 -1.48 -6.94
CA GLU A 61 13.15 -2.11 -7.78
C GLU A 61 12.55 -2.83 -8.99
N GLN A 62 11.24 -3.10 -8.95
CA GLN A 62 10.48 -3.71 -10.04
C GLN A 62 9.32 -2.82 -10.46
N GLU A 63 9.00 -2.86 -11.75
CA GLU A 63 7.76 -2.32 -12.28
C GLU A 63 6.57 -3.19 -11.83
N ILE A 64 5.41 -2.57 -11.64
CA ILE A 64 4.16 -3.31 -11.39
C ILE A 64 3.94 -4.27 -12.59
N PRO A 65 3.70 -5.57 -12.35
CA PRO A 65 3.56 -6.54 -13.43
C PRO A 65 2.38 -6.20 -14.33
N SER A 66 2.53 -6.47 -15.63
CA SER A 66 1.39 -6.47 -16.54
C SER A 66 0.44 -7.61 -16.19
N LEU A 67 -0.87 -7.39 -16.40
CA LEU A 67 -1.88 -8.43 -16.18
C LEU A 67 -1.58 -9.69 -17.00
N ASP A 68 -1.51 -10.83 -16.32
CA ASP A 68 -1.51 -12.14 -16.97
C ASP A 68 -2.95 -12.50 -17.36
N THR A 69 -3.22 -12.52 -18.66
CA THR A 69 -4.55 -12.82 -19.21
C THR A 69 -4.78 -14.32 -19.44
N SER A 70 -3.83 -15.18 -19.06
CA SER A 70 -3.96 -16.63 -19.20
C SER A 70 -4.90 -17.27 -18.17
N SER A 71 -5.07 -16.61 -17.01
CA SER A 71 -5.96 -17.05 -15.92
C SER A 71 -6.94 -15.91 -15.57
N LEU A 72 -8.00 -15.80 -16.37
CA LEU A 72 -8.98 -14.72 -16.29
C LEU A 72 -10.35 -15.25 -15.88
N PHE A 73 -10.89 -14.70 -14.80
CA PHE A 73 -12.20 -15.05 -14.23
C PHE A 73 -13.13 -13.84 -14.39
N SER A 74 -13.84 -13.79 -15.52
CA SER A 74 -14.76 -12.69 -15.81
C SER A 74 -15.98 -12.76 -14.91
N VAL A 75 -16.32 -11.68 -14.21
CA VAL A 75 -17.49 -11.63 -13.33
C VAL A 75 -18.82 -11.91 -14.07
N LEU A 76 -18.86 -11.69 -15.39
CA LEU A 76 -20.02 -12.04 -16.22
C LEU A 76 -20.24 -13.55 -16.36
N ASP A 77 -19.17 -14.35 -16.34
CA ASP A 77 -19.27 -15.82 -16.40
C ASP A 77 -19.89 -16.39 -15.12
N TYR A 78 -19.87 -15.61 -14.04
CA TYR A 78 -20.49 -15.90 -12.75
C TYR A 78 -21.83 -15.19 -12.54
N GLY A 79 -22.36 -14.53 -13.57
CA GLY A 79 -23.70 -13.94 -13.57
C GLY A 79 -23.81 -12.52 -13.02
N ALA A 80 -22.72 -11.75 -12.99
CA ALA A 80 -22.79 -10.33 -12.61
C ALA A 80 -23.66 -9.53 -13.60
N ASP A 81 -24.41 -8.55 -13.10
CA ASP A 81 -25.22 -7.65 -13.93
C ASP A 81 -24.45 -6.35 -14.24
N PRO A 82 -24.03 -6.13 -15.49
CA PRO A 82 -23.27 -4.93 -15.87
C PRO A 82 -24.14 -3.66 -15.98
N ASN A 83 -25.45 -3.75 -15.74
CA ASN A 83 -26.39 -2.62 -15.78
C ASN A 83 -26.71 -2.04 -14.40
N GLY A 84 -26.26 -2.70 -13.33
CA GLY A 84 -26.44 -2.26 -11.94
C GLY A 84 -27.88 -2.35 -11.45
N GLN A 85 -28.73 -3.14 -12.10
CA GLN A 85 -30.12 -3.36 -11.72
C GLN A 85 -30.24 -4.46 -10.67
N GLU A 86 -29.43 -5.52 -10.80
CA GLU A 86 -29.37 -6.64 -9.87
C GLU A 86 -28.07 -6.63 -9.06
N ASP A 87 -28.13 -7.21 -7.85
CA ASP A 87 -26.95 -7.36 -7.00
C ASP A 87 -25.95 -8.35 -7.60
N SER A 88 -24.72 -7.90 -7.79
CA SER A 88 -23.61 -8.69 -8.34
C SER A 88 -22.73 -9.33 -7.26
N THR A 89 -23.03 -9.16 -5.97
CA THR A 89 -22.19 -9.65 -4.85
C THR A 89 -21.78 -11.12 -5.01
N THR A 90 -22.75 -12.02 -5.25
CA THR A 90 -22.47 -13.47 -5.39
C THR A 90 -21.60 -13.79 -6.59
N ALA A 91 -21.76 -13.06 -7.71
CA ALA A 91 -20.94 -13.26 -8.90
C ALA A 91 -19.48 -12.87 -8.66
N PHE A 92 -19.26 -11.75 -7.96
CA PHE A 92 -17.91 -11.33 -7.57
C PHE A 92 -17.27 -12.31 -6.58
N HIS A 93 -18.00 -12.78 -5.56
CA HIS A 93 -17.48 -13.82 -4.65
C HIS A 93 -17.06 -15.09 -5.39
N SER A 94 -17.88 -15.54 -6.35
CA SER A 94 -17.58 -16.75 -7.12
C SER A 94 -16.35 -16.56 -8.03
N ALA A 95 -16.18 -15.38 -8.63
CA ALA A 95 -15.01 -15.06 -9.43
C ALA A 95 -13.73 -14.97 -8.58
N ILE A 96 -13.82 -14.36 -7.39
CA ILE A 96 -12.71 -14.29 -6.43
C ILE A 96 -12.31 -15.69 -5.95
N GLU A 97 -13.28 -16.53 -5.60
CA GLU A 97 -13.04 -17.92 -5.19
C GLU A 97 -12.34 -18.71 -6.31
N ALA A 98 -12.77 -18.54 -7.57
CA ALA A 98 -12.14 -19.19 -8.71
C ALA A 98 -10.69 -18.70 -8.93
N ALA A 99 -10.41 -17.43 -8.61
CA ALA A 99 -9.07 -16.83 -8.68
C ALA A 99 -8.19 -17.12 -7.46
N SER A 100 -8.65 -17.87 -6.45
CA SER A 100 -7.95 -18.08 -5.18
C SER A 100 -6.57 -18.75 -5.27
N ASN A 101 -6.26 -19.41 -6.40
CA ASN A 101 -4.94 -19.97 -6.70
C ASN A 101 -4.07 -19.01 -7.54
N GLY A 102 -4.44 -17.72 -7.58
CA GLY A 102 -3.87 -16.70 -8.44
C GLY A 102 -4.65 -16.52 -9.73
N GLY A 103 -4.64 -15.29 -10.25
CA GLY A 103 -5.28 -14.91 -11.49
C GLY A 103 -5.96 -13.55 -11.43
N VAL A 104 -6.66 -13.22 -12.51
CA VAL A 104 -7.32 -11.93 -12.68
C VAL A 104 -8.83 -12.10 -12.56
N VAL A 105 -9.42 -11.53 -11.50
CA VAL A 105 -10.85 -11.27 -11.43
C VAL A 105 -11.14 -10.10 -12.38
N TRP A 106 -11.73 -10.42 -13.52
CA TRP A 106 -11.89 -9.46 -14.61
C TRP A 106 -13.28 -8.83 -14.61
N VAL A 107 -13.31 -7.50 -14.70
CA VAL A 107 -14.52 -6.68 -14.69
C VAL A 107 -14.66 -5.98 -16.03
N PRO A 108 -15.42 -6.56 -16.99
CA PRO A 108 -15.72 -5.91 -18.26
C PRO A 108 -16.45 -4.58 -18.07
N GLN A 109 -16.50 -3.76 -19.12
CA GLN A 109 -17.27 -2.50 -19.10
C GLN A 109 -18.70 -2.69 -18.56
N GLY A 110 -19.08 -1.87 -17.59
CA GLY A 110 -20.37 -1.95 -16.92
C GLY A 110 -20.44 -1.10 -15.65
N LEU A 111 -21.65 -0.98 -15.11
CA LEU A 111 -21.90 -0.52 -13.75
C LEU A 111 -22.42 -1.73 -12.96
N TYR A 112 -21.70 -2.15 -11.94
CA TYR A 112 -22.05 -3.32 -11.15
C TYR A 112 -22.49 -2.87 -9.77
N ARG A 113 -23.75 -3.13 -9.40
CA ARG A 113 -24.25 -2.89 -8.05
C ARG A 113 -23.81 -4.04 -7.15
N ILE A 114 -23.22 -3.74 -6.00
CA ILE A 114 -22.72 -4.70 -5.03
C ILE A 114 -23.29 -4.33 -3.66
N ASP A 115 -24.21 -5.15 -3.16
CA ASP A 115 -24.88 -4.88 -1.88
C ASP A 115 -24.08 -5.42 -0.67
N GLY A 116 -23.08 -6.26 -0.92
CA GLY A 116 -22.16 -6.84 0.07
C GLY A 116 -20.76 -6.22 0.11
N LEU A 117 -19.85 -6.90 0.82
CA LEU A 117 -18.42 -6.60 0.89
C LEU A 117 -17.64 -7.65 0.08
N LEU A 118 -16.51 -7.26 -0.49
CA LEU A 118 -15.60 -8.17 -1.20
C LEU A 118 -14.31 -8.35 -0.41
N THR A 119 -13.86 -9.59 -0.26
CA THR A 119 -12.62 -9.94 0.42
C THR A 119 -11.74 -10.76 -0.51
N ILE A 120 -10.48 -10.38 -0.64
CA ILE A 120 -9.43 -11.10 -1.34
C ILE A 120 -8.35 -11.46 -0.31
N ASP A 121 -8.22 -12.75 -0.01
CA ASP A 121 -7.33 -13.29 1.03
C ASP A 121 -6.31 -14.29 0.46
N SER A 122 -6.12 -14.28 -0.86
CA SER A 122 -5.18 -15.12 -1.59
C SER A 122 -4.14 -14.28 -2.31
N SER A 123 -2.89 -14.74 -2.29
CA SER A 123 -1.78 -14.12 -3.02
C SER A 123 -1.93 -14.29 -4.53
N ASN A 124 -1.34 -13.39 -5.32
CA ASN A 124 -1.40 -13.39 -6.79
C ASN A 124 -2.80 -13.16 -7.38
N THR A 125 -3.73 -12.62 -6.59
CA THR A 125 -5.10 -12.33 -7.04
C THR A 125 -5.24 -10.86 -7.37
N ILE A 126 -5.63 -10.56 -8.60
CA ILE A 126 -5.73 -9.19 -9.12
C ILE A 126 -7.19 -8.91 -9.50
N LEU A 127 -7.75 -7.79 -9.03
CA LEU A 127 -9.05 -7.29 -9.47
C LEU A 127 -8.83 -6.21 -10.54
N ALA A 128 -9.21 -6.48 -11.78
CA ALA A 128 -8.91 -5.58 -12.90
C ALA A 128 -10.12 -5.29 -13.80
N GLY A 129 -10.20 -4.05 -14.32
CA GLY A 129 -11.20 -3.65 -15.30
C GLY A 129 -10.61 -3.10 -16.60
N GLU A 130 -11.46 -2.42 -17.38
CA GLU A 130 -11.11 -1.85 -18.71
C GLU A 130 -10.81 -0.34 -18.68
N GLY A 131 -10.67 0.23 -17.48
CA GLY A 131 -10.44 1.63 -17.18
C GLY A 131 -11.56 2.22 -16.30
N PRO A 132 -11.26 3.29 -15.53
CA PRO A 132 -12.20 3.89 -14.58
C PRO A 132 -13.48 4.46 -15.22
N ASP A 133 -13.43 4.86 -16.49
CA ASP A 133 -14.62 5.34 -17.22
C ASP A 133 -15.50 4.21 -17.78
N LYS A 134 -15.05 2.95 -17.69
CA LYS A 134 -15.72 1.79 -18.28
C LYS A 134 -16.21 0.80 -17.24
N SER A 135 -15.34 0.38 -16.33
CA SER A 135 -15.64 -0.65 -15.33
C SER A 135 -15.88 0.03 -13.98
N ARG A 136 -17.13 0.02 -13.50
CA ARG A 136 -17.55 0.78 -12.31
C ARG A 136 -18.20 -0.11 -11.27
N LEU A 137 -17.64 -0.17 -10.07
CA LEU A 137 -18.18 -0.91 -8.93
C LEU A 137 -18.90 0.04 -7.98
N TRP A 138 -20.20 -0.19 -7.78
CA TRP A 138 -21.06 0.62 -6.93
C TRP A 138 -21.53 -0.19 -5.72
N PHE A 139 -20.93 0.10 -4.57
CA PHE A 139 -21.28 -0.51 -3.30
C PHE A 139 -22.41 0.24 -2.63
N THR A 140 -23.42 -0.48 -2.11
CA THR A 140 -24.63 0.13 -1.55
C THR A 140 -24.83 -0.14 -0.05
N LYS A 141 -23.97 -0.97 0.55
CA LYS A 141 -24.09 -1.36 1.96
C LYS A 141 -24.06 -0.12 2.87
N ASN A 142 -25.14 0.05 3.65
CA ASN A 142 -25.38 1.17 4.55
C ASN A 142 -25.63 0.71 6.02
N THR A 143 -25.10 -0.45 6.39
CA THR A 143 -25.29 -1.02 7.73
C THR A 143 -23.97 -1.55 8.27
N SER A 144 -23.67 -1.21 9.52
CA SER A 144 -22.49 -1.69 10.25
C SER A 144 -21.17 -1.45 9.51
N MET A 145 -20.99 -0.27 8.92
CA MET A 145 -19.80 0.08 8.13
C MET A 145 -18.67 0.75 8.93
N THR A 146 -18.85 0.96 10.24
CA THR A 146 -17.78 1.50 11.09
C THR A 146 -16.57 0.58 11.06
N ASP A 147 -15.39 1.11 10.73
CA ASP A 147 -14.14 0.34 10.56
C ASP A 147 -14.22 -0.80 9.54
N GLN A 148 -15.07 -0.66 8.51
CA GLN A 148 -15.19 -1.65 7.43
C GLN A 148 -14.85 -1.03 6.08
N SER A 149 -14.48 -1.90 5.14
CA SER A 149 -14.11 -1.53 3.78
C SER A 149 -14.93 -2.30 2.75
N SER A 150 -15.33 -1.63 1.66
CA SER A 150 -16.12 -2.27 0.59
C SER A 150 -15.36 -3.38 -0.15
N ILE A 151 -14.06 -3.17 -0.37
CA ILE A 151 -13.11 -4.13 -0.91
C ILE A 151 -11.95 -4.25 0.07
N THR A 152 -11.63 -5.47 0.51
CA THR A 152 -10.49 -5.72 1.39
C THR A 152 -9.58 -6.76 0.80
N PHE A 153 -8.30 -6.42 0.61
CA PHE A 153 -7.22 -7.37 0.44
C PHE A 153 -6.62 -7.63 1.82
N THR A 154 -6.68 -8.86 2.32
CA THR A 154 -6.30 -9.15 3.71
C THR A 154 -5.42 -10.38 3.87
N GLY A 155 -4.28 -10.21 4.53
CA GLY A 155 -3.50 -11.28 5.13
C GLY A 155 -3.66 -11.27 6.65
N THR A 156 -3.65 -12.45 7.27
CA THR A 156 -3.69 -12.58 8.73
C THR A 156 -2.27 -12.66 9.27
N ILE A 157 -1.68 -11.51 9.63
CA ILE A 157 -0.32 -11.48 10.19
C ILE A 157 -0.29 -12.22 11.52
N VAL A 158 0.67 -13.13 11.66
CA VAL A 158 0.99 -13.81 12.91
C VAL A 158 2.41 -13.45 13.30
N GLN A 159 2.59 -12.95 14.53
CA GLN A 159 3.91 -12.76 15.11
C GLN A 159 4.43 -14.07 15.67
N GLY A 160 5.60 -14.49 15.19
CA GLY A 160 6.32 -15.68 15.61
C GLY A 160 7.32 -15.40 16.73
N GLN A 161 8.44 -16.13 16.68
CA GLN A 161 9.49 -16.02 17.68
C GLN A 161 10.08 -14.60 17.74
N GLU A 162 10.31 -14.13 18.97
CA GLU A 162 11.01 -12.89 19.28
C GLU A 162 12.50 -13.16 19.51
N ALA A 163 13.34 -12.28 18.96
CA ALA A 163 14.78 -12.23 19.16
C ALA A 163 15.16 -10.82 19.67
N LEU A 164 15.58 -10.71 20.92
CA LEU A 164 15.99 -9.43 21.51
C LEU A 164 17.25 -8.90 20.82
N LEU A 165 17.34 -7.58 20.69
CA LEU A 165 18.58 -6.94 20.26
C LEU A 165 19.64 -7.06 21.38
N LEU A 166 20.87 -7.39 20.99
CA LEU A 166 22.02 -7.50 21.89
C LEU A 166 22.70 -6.14 22.14
N GLN A 167 22.48 -5.18 21.24
CA GLN A 167 22.96 -3.80 21.35
C GLN A 167 22.04 -2.84 20.60
N ASP A 168 22.14 -1.55 20.90
CA ASP A 168 21.35 -0.50 20.23
C ASP A 168 21.59 -0.51 18.71
N ALA A 169 20.51 -0.55 17.93
CA ALA A 169 20.56 -0.35 16.49
C ALA A 169 20.59 1.14 16.16
N GLN A 170 21.52 1.53 15.29
CA GLN A 170 21.65 2.92 14.86
C GLN A 170 20.62 3.27 13.78
N SER A 171 20.16 4.53 13.79
CA SER A 171 19.40 5.07 12.66
C SER A 171 20.29 5.10 11.41
N ARG A 172 19.69 4.82 10.26
CA ARG A 172 20.31 4.64 8.93
C ARG A 172 21.28 3.45 8.82
N SER A 173 21.17 2.47 9.72
CA SER A 173 21.83 1.17 9.60
C SER A 173 20.85 0.11 9.13
N SER A 174 21.29 -0.78 8.25
CA SER A 174 20.58 -2.02 7.90
C SER A 174 20.92 -3.20 8.82
N GLY A 175 21.95 -3.07 9.64
CA GLY A 175 22.45 -4.13 10.51
C GLY A 175 21.89 -4.06 11.93
N VAL A 176 21.48 -5.21 12.48
CA VAL A 176 21.09 -5.39 13.89
C VAL A 176 21.77 -6.64 14.47
N HIS A 177 22.19 -6.59 15.74
CA HIS A 177 22.68 -7.78 16.44
C HIS A 177 21.59 -8.32 17.35
N VAL A 178 21.29 -9.61 17.27
CA VAL A 178 20.17 -10.24 17.99
C VAL A 178 20.55 -11.56 18.64
N GLU A 179 19.77 -11.96 19.63
CA GLU A 179 19.81 -13.33 20.16
C GLU A 179 19.40 -14.32 19.07
N MET A 180 20.34 -15.18 18.68
CA MET A 180 20.12 -16.11 17.57
C MET A 180 19.17 -17.24 17.93
N SER A 181 18.31 -17.61 16.98
CA SER A 181 17.44 -18.78 17.05
C SER A 181 17.42 -19.50 15.71
N GLU A 182 17.00 -20.78 15.73
CA GLU A 182 16.84 -21.58 14.51
C GLU A 182 15.70 -21.09 13.62
N ALA A 183 14.81 -20.22 14.12
CA ALA A 183 13.70 -19.67 13.34
C ALA A 183 14.13 -18.48 12.46
N LEU A 184 15.29 -17.88 12.73
CA LEU A 184 15.83 -16.79 11.92
C LEU A 184 16.48 -17.34 10.66
N GLU A 185 15.88 -17.03 9.51
CA GLU A 185 16.33 -17.49 8.20
C GLU A 185 16.34 -16.33 7.20
N LYS A 186 17.25 -16.39 6.22
CA LYS A 186 17.24 -15.45 5.10
C LYS A 186 15.91 -15.53 4.35
N GLY A 187 15.36 -14.37 3.98
CA GLY A 187 14.10 -14.21 3.28
C GLY A 187 12.88 -14.16 4.21
N LYS A 188 13.07 -14.28 5.53
CA LYS A 188 11.96 -14.15 6.48
C LYS A 188 11.53 -12.70 6.63
N ASP A 189 10.22 -12.49 6.58
CA ASP A 189 9.61 -11.23 7.00
C ASP A 189 9.72 -11.10 8.51
N VAL A 190 10.05 -9.90 8.96
CA VAL A 190 10.17 -9.59 10.39
C VAL A 190 9.67 -8.18 10.68
N SER A 191 9.24 -7.91 11.91
CA SER A 191 9.14 -6.56 12.44
C SER A 191 10.25 -6.25 13.42
N LEU A 192 10.91 -5.12 13.20
CA LEU A 192 11.75 -4.45 14.20
C LEU A 192 10.85 -3.49 15.00
N GLY A 193 10.82 -3.69 16.31
CA GLY A 193 9.99 -2.93 17.23
C GLY A 193 10.56 -2.90 18.64
N TRP A 194 9.85 -2.23 19.54
CA TRP A 194 10.25 -2.07 20.93
C TRP A 194 9.04 -1.72 21.79
N VAL A 195 9.22 -1.76 23.11
CA VAL A 195 8.20 -1.37 24.09
C VAL A 195 8.16 0.15 24.22
N ILE A 196 6.95 0.72 24.25
CA ILE A 196 6.74 2.14 24.57
C ILE A 196 6.89 2.33 26.09
N THR A 197 8.14 2.40 26.56
CA THR A 197 8.48 2.59 27.97
C THR A 197 8.28 4.05 28.40
N SER A 198 8.29 4.31 29.71
CA SER A 198 8.35 5.69 30.23
C SER A 198 9.58 6.46 29.73
N ASP A 199 10.73 5.80 29.63
CA ASP A 199 11.99 6.40 29.17
C ASP A 199 11.93 6.76 27.68
N PHE A 200 11.26 5.93 26.87
CA PHE A 200 10.97 6.23 25.48
C PHE A 200 10.08 7.47 25.39
N VAL A 201 8.98 7.52 26.14
CA VAL A 201 8.04 8.65 26.14
C VAL A 201 8.73 9.95 26.60
N GLU A 202 9.55 9.88 27.65
CA GLU A 202 10.32 11.01 28.17
C GLU A 202 11.35 11.52 27.16
N GLU A 203 12.06 10.63 26.45
CA GLU A 203 13.02 11.04 25.41
C GLU A 203 12.35 11.85 24.29
N HIS A 204 11.07 11.61 24.02
CA HIS A 204 10.30 12.38 23.04
C HIS A 204 9.67 13.65 23.62
N GLY A 205 9.84 13.92 24.91
CA GLY A 205 9.22 15.05 25.59
C GLY A 205 7.69 14.94 25.68
N MET A 206 7.17 13.71 25.72
CA MET A 206 5.74 13.42 25.59
C MET A 206 5.08 12.89 26.87
N SER A 207 5.76 12.98 28.02
CA SER A 207 5.29 12.40 29.29
C SER A 207 3.90 12.88 29.74
N ASP A 208 3.49 14.10 29.35
CA ASP A 208 2.18 14.66 29.71
C ASP A 208 1.07 14.36 28.69
N TYR A 209 1.40 13.78 27.53
CA TYR A 209 0.48 13.68 26.38
C TYR A 209 0.32 12.26 25.83
N TRP A 210 1.41 11.49 25.77
CA TRP A 210 1.38 10.16 25.16
C TRP A 210 0.91 9.12 26.17
N THR A 211 -0.21 8.47 25.87
CA THR A 211 -0.79 7.41 26.70
C THR A 211 -1.09 6.12 25.93
N VAL A 212 -0.99 6.14 24.59
CA VAL A 212 -1.37 5.02 23.73
C VAL A 212 -0.21 4.02 23.64
N PHE A 213 -0.50 2.73 23.78
CA PHE A 213 0.48 1.64 23.71
C PHE A 213 1.57 1.64 24.80
N ASN A 214 1.42 2.44 25.87
CA ASN A 214 2.37 2.42 26.98
C ASN A 214 2.55 0.99 27.53
N ASP A 215 3.80 0.62 27.77
CA ASP A 215 4.23 -0.71 28.22
C ASP A 215 3.88 -1.85 27.24
N GLN A 216 3.52 -1.54 26.00
CA GLN A 216 3.29 -2.51 24.93
C GLN A 216 4.42 -2.46 23.91
N TRP A 217 4.79 -3.65 23.40
CA TRP A 217 5.68 -3.75 22.25
C TRP A 217 4.93 -3.37 20.98
N VAL A 218 5.51 -2.50 20.16
CA VAL A 218 4.90 -2.01 18.92
C VAL A 218 5.87 -2.23 17.75
N PRO A 219 5.40 -2.76 16.61
CA PRO A 219 6.22 -2.85 15.40
C PRO A 219 6.41 -1.45 14.80
N PHE A 220 7.66 -1.04 14.58
CA PHE A 220 7.95 0.23 13.90
C PHE A 220 8.35 0.02 12.44
N PHE A 221 9.03 -1.09 12.16
CA PHE A 221 9.63 -1.33 10.86
C PHE A 221 9.41 -2.78 10.43
N ARG A 222 8.56 -2.98 9.43
CA ARG A 222 8.43 -4.26 8.74
C ARG A 222 9.58 -4.41 7.73
N ARG A 223 10.30 -5.51 7.79
CA ARG A 223 11.58 -5.77 7.10
C ARG A 223 11.64 -7.20 6.59
N GLU A 224 12.69 -7.49 5.83
CA GLU A 224 13.08 -8.83 5.44
C GLU A 224 14.55 -9.07 5.82
N ILE A 225 14.86 -10.27 6.32
CA ILE A 225 16.25 -10.68 6.60
C ILE A 225 16.94 -11.01 5.27
N ILE A 226 17.94 -10.24 4.87
CA ILE A 226 18.68 -10.47 3.61
C ILE A 226 19.98 -11.26 3.81
N GLU A 227 20.57 -11.18 5.01
CA GLU A 227 21.80 -11.91 5.36
C GLU A 227 21.89 -12.18 6.86
N ILE A 228 22.54 -13.28 7.25
CA ILE A 228 22.81 -13.68 8.64
C ILE A 228 24.30 -14.00 8.77
N ASN A 229 25.00 -13.30 9.65
CA ASN A 229 26.42 -13.46 9.92
C ASN A 229 26.67 -13.59 11.44
N GLY A 230 26.59 -14.80 11.96
CA GLY A 230 26.68 -15.02 13.40
C GLY A 230 25.47 -14.38 14.10
N ASP A 231 25.70 -13.45 15.02
CA ASP A 231 24.65 -12.69 15.72
C ASP A 231 24.15 -11.45 14.97
N HIS A 232 24.74 -11.14 13.81
CA HIS A 232 24.43 -9.96 13.02
C HIS A 232 23.49 -10.28 11.86
N LEU A 233 22.30 -9.65 11.85
CA LEU A 233 21.34 -9.69 10.75
C LEU A 233 21.45 -8.43 9.90
N LEU A 234 21.42 -8.60 8.58
CA LEU A 234 21.22 -7.52 7.64
C LEU A 234 19.76 -7.51 7.18
N LEU A 235 19.12 -6.35 7.24
CA LEU A 235 17.73 -6.11 6.84
C LEU A 235 17.67 -5.39 5.48
N ASP A 236 16.59 -5.63 4.74
CA ASP A 236 16.34 -5.08 3.39
C ASP A 236 16.39 -3.55 3.32
N VAL A 237 15.87 -2.85 4.33
CA VAL A 237 15.81 -1.38 4.35
C VAL A 237 16.45 -0.83 5.63
N PRO A 238 17.32 0.20 5.56
CA PRO A 238 17.88 0.83 6.74
C PRO A 238 16.82 1.28 7.75
N SER A 239 17.10 1.12 9.04
CA SER A 239 16.24 1.69 10.09
C SER A 239 16.22 3.21 10.00
N ARG A 240 15.08 3.84 10.25
CA ARG A 240 14.99 5.31 10.30
C ARG A 240 15.07 5.88 11.71
N TYR A 241 15.06 5.00 12.71
CA TYR A 241 15.04 5.37 14.12
C TYR A 241 16.03 4.50 14.90
N ARG A 242 16.50 5.00 16.04
CA ARG A 242 17.38 4.21 16.93
C ARG A 242 16.52 3.22 17.71
N ALA A 243 16.80 1.92 17.57
CA ALA A 243 16.15 0.90 18.38
C ALA A 243 17.04 0.61 19.60
N LYS A 244 16.56 0.90 20.81
CA LYS A 244 17.37 0.84 22.04
C LYS A 244 17.04 -0.39 22.86
N ILE A 245 18.06 -1.07 23.38
CA ILE A 245 17.87 -2.27 24.20
C ILE A 245 17.19 -1.96 25.54
N ARG A 246 17.33 -0.73 26.05
CA ARG A 246 16.61 -0.30 27.28
C ARG A 246 15.09 -0.38 27.10
N ASP A 247 14.61 -0.21 25.86
CA ASP A 247 13.20 -0.21 25.47
C ASP A 247 12.77 -1.62 25.00
N LEU A 248 13.58 -2.65 25.32
CA LEU A 248 13.36 -4.04 24.91
C LEU A 248 13.22 -4.17 23.39
N ALA A 249 14.06 -3.43 22.64
CA ALA A 249 14.07 -3.54 21.19
C ALA A 249 14.34 -4.99 20.75
N SER A 250 13.56 -5.45 19.78
CA SER A 250 13.62 -6.83 19.30
C SER A 250 13.17 -6.95 17.85
N ILE A 251 13.53 -8.07 17.24
CA ILE A 251 13.00 -8.55 15.98
C ILE A 251 11.96 -9.62 16.29
N ARG A 252 10.79 -9.56 15.62
CA ARG A 252 9.78 -10.62 15.66
C ARG A 252 9.54 -11.13 14.26
N ILE A 253 9.53 -12.46 14.08
CA ILE A 253 9.17 -13.06 12.79
C ILE A 253 7.71 -12.74 12.48
N GLU A 254 7.43 -12.43 11.22
CA GLU A 254 6.08 -12.23 10.73
C GLU A 254 5.79 -13.22 9.61
N ASP A 255 4.67 -13.92 9.72
CA ASP A 255 4.11 -14.75 8.66
C ASP A 255 2.66 -14.30 8.40
N GLY A 256 2.05 -14.79 7.32
CA GLY A 256 0.61 -14.58 7.05
C GLY A 256 0.28 -13.36 6.18
N TYR A 257 1.28 -12.66 5.65
CA TYR A 257 1.08 -11.72 4.55
C TYR A 257 0.49 -12.43 3.32
N ILE A 258 -0.46 -11.77 2.64
CA ILE A 258 -0.69 -12.06 1.22
C ILE A 258 0.17 -11.14 0.36
N SER A 259 0.55 -11.60 -0.82
CA SER A 259 1.44 -10.83 -1.70
C SER A 259 1.06 -10.90 -3.16
N GLU A 260 1.63 -9.97 -3.95
CA GLU A 260 1.44 -9.92 -5.40
C GLU A 260 -0.04 -9.72 -5.79
N CYS A 261 -0.79 -9.02 -4.93
CA CYS A 261 -2.19 -8.70 -5.17
C CYS A 261 -2.33 -7.28 -5.69
N GLY A 262 -3.36 -7.04 -6.51
CA GLY A 262 -3.57 -5.73 -7.09
C GLY A 262 -5.03 -5.40 -7.34
N ILE A 263 -5.32 -4.11 -7.39
CA ILE A 263 -6.55 -3.58 -7.98
C ILE A 263 -6.21 -2.55 -9.04
N GLN A 264 -6.75 -2.70 -10.25
CA GLN A 264 -6.42 -1.78 -11.34
C GLN A 264 -7.51 -1.52 -12.37
N ASP A 265 -7.40 -0.36 -13.03
CA ASP A 265 -8.15 -0.01 -14.23
C ASP A 265 -9.69 -0.08 -14.05
N LEU A 266 -10.20 0.46 -12.96
CA LEU A 266 -11.64 0.53 -12.68
C LEU A 266 -11.99 1.71 -11.76
N ALA A 267 -13.28 1.99 -11.61
CA ALA A 267 -13.74 2.99 -10.65
C ALA A 267 -14.62 2.38 -9.56
N VAL A 268 -14.60 2.99 -8.38
CA VAL A 268 -15.31 2.53 -7.18
C VAL A 268 -16.16 3.64 -6.55
N ALA A 269 -17.29 3.28 -5.96
CA ALA A 269 -18.11 4.18 -5.18
C ALA A 269 -18.78 3.42 -4.05
N ASN A 270 -18.93 4.06 -2.89
CA ASN A 270 -19.72 3.49 -1.79
C ASN A 270 -20.56 4.53 -1.05
N SER A 271 -20.75 5.73 -1.60
CA SER A 271 -21.62 6.76 -1.00
C SER A 271 -23.06 6.25 -0.88
N ILE A 272 -23.70 6.61 0.23
CA ILE A 272 -25.07 6.22 0.61
C ILE A 272 -25.91 7.49 0.89
N ASP A 273 -27.06 7.38 1.56
CA ASP A 273 -27.72 8.58 2.07
C ASP A 273 -26.78 9.35 3.01
N PHE A 274 -26.71 10.68 2.84
CA PHE A 274 -25.75 11.50 3.57
C PHE A 274 -25.91 11.38 5.10
N SER A 275 -27.15 11.25 5.59
CA SER A 275 -27.40 11.13 7.02
C SER A 275 -26.93 9.78 7.59
N ASP A 276 -27.05 8.70 6.80
CA ASP A 276 -26.54 7.37 7.17
C ASP A 276 -25.00 7.35 7.19
N ALA A 277 -24.35 8.02 6.24
CA ALA A 277 -22.89 8.07 6.17
C ALA A 277 -22.24 8.69 7.43
N LEU A 278 -22.95 9.60 8.11
CA LEU A 278 -22.49 10.19 9.37
C LEU A 278 -22.57 9.24 10.58
N LEU A 279 -23.23 8.08 10.43
CA LEU A 279 -23.35 7.06 11.48
C LEU A 279 -22.17 6.07 11.49
N PHE A 280 -21.40 6.02 10.40
CA PHE A 280 -20.32 5.05 10.23
C PHE A 280 -18.97 5.76 10.13
N ASP A 281 -18.16 5.60 11.18
CA ASP A 281 -16.81 6.15 11.20
C ASP A 281 -15.84 5.24 10.45
N ARG A 282 -14.94 5.83 9.66
CA ARG A 282 -13.88 5.10 8.94
C ARG A 282 -14.43 3.95 8.08
N ALA A 283 -15.50 4.24 7.35
CA ALA A 283 -16.01 3.39 6.27
C ALA A 283 -15.24 3.69 4.98
N HIS A 284 -14.26 2.84 4.63
CA HIS A 284 -13.42 3.01 3.43
C HIS A 284 -14.01 2.26 2.23
N VAL A 285 -13.61 2.63 1.01
CA VAL A 285 -14.01 1.85 -0.18
C VAL A 285 -13.01 0.74 -0.49
N ILE A 286 -11.71 0.95 -0.24
CA ILE A 286 -10.66 -0.05 -0.47
C ILE A 286 -9.75 -0.12 0.75
N GLU A 287 -9.37 -1.33 1.15
CA GLU A 287 -8.36 -1.58 2.17
C GLU A 287 -7.37 -2.66 1.74
N PHE A 288 -6.10 -2.40 2.03
CA PHE A 288 -5.04 -3.39 2.07
C PHE A 288 -4.60 -3.56 3.52
N GLU A 289 -4.85 -4.74 4.09
CA GLU A 289 -4.46 -5.09 5.45
C GLU A 289 -3.56 -6.31 5.46
N GLY A 290 -2.41 -6.24 6.12
CA GLY A 290 -1.52 -7.38 6.20
C GLY A 290 -1.06 -7.89 4.84
N VAL A 291 -0.76 -6.99 3.91
CA VAL A 291 -0.26 -7.34 2.58
C VAL A 291 1.20 -6.91 2.38
N LYS A 292 1.89 -7.55 1.43
CA LYS A 292 3.20 -7.11 0.94
C LYS A 292 3.26 -7.16 -0.58
N ASP A 293 4.02 -6.25 -1.20
CA ASP A 293 4.22 -6.28 -2.66
C ASP A 293 2.90 -6.23 -3.44
N CYS A 294 2.06 -5.26 -3.08
CA CYS A 294 0.73 -5.08 -3.68
C CYS A 294 0.59 -3.72 -4.35
N TRP A 295 -0.45 -3.54 -5.16
CA TRP A 295 -0.65 -2.27 -5.85
C TRP A 295 -2.11 -1.86 -6.04
N MET A 296 -2.31 -0.55 -6.16
CA MET A 296 -3.50 0.11 -6.64
C MET A 296 -3.13 1.02 -7.81
N LYS A 297 -3.65 0.74 -9.00
CA LYS A 297 -3.24 1.42 -10.23
C LYS A 297 -4.44 1.90 -11.04
N ASN A 298 -4.47 3.18 -11.42
CA ASN A 298 -5.54 3.72 -12.27
C ASN A 298 -6.95 3.48 -11.71
N ILE A 299 -7.12 3.72 -10.41
CA ILE A 299 -8.40 3.59 -9.71
C ILE A 299 -8.97 4.96 -9.37
N HIS A 300 -10.19 5.22 -9.82
CA HIS A 300 -10.89 6.47 -9.53
C HIS A 300 -12.14 6.24 -8.67
N SER A 301 -12.45 7.15 -7.74
CA SER A 301 -13.80 7.21 -7.19
C SER A 301 -14.75 7.93 -8.15
N PHE A 302 -16.04 7.59 -8.13
CA PHE A 302 -17.06 8.25 -8.96
C PHE A 302 -18.36 8.49 -8.20
N ALA A 303 -19.19 9.41 -8.69
CA ALA A 303 -20.54 9.63 -8.16
C ALA A 303 -21.49 8.55 -8.72
N PRO A 304 -22.04 7.67 -7.87
CA PRO A 304 -23.00 6.66 -8.33
C PRO A 304 -24.35 7.32 -8.71
N PRO A 305 -25.27 6.59 -9.36
CA PRO A 305 -26.58 7.12 -9.73
C PRO A 305 -27.26 7.85 -8.57
N GLU A 306 -27.84 9.01 -8.86
CA GLU A 306 -28.59 9.84 -7.90
C GLU A 306 -27.75 10.44 -6.75
N GLN A 307 -26.42 10.26 -6.75
CA GLN A 307 -25.51 10.84 -5.76
C GLN A 307 -24.60 11.89 -6.37
N THR A 308 -24.03 12.75 -5.51
CA THR A 308 -22.96 13.71 -5.89
C THR A 308 -21.65 13.43 -5.19
N GLN A 309 -21.70 12.76 -4.03
CA GLN A 309 -20.52 12.25 -3.32
C GLN A 309 -20.15 10.88 -3.86
N HIS A 310 -18.91 10.47 -3.62
CA HIS A 310 -18.39 9.19 -4.13
C HIS A 310 -18.22 8.17 -3.01
N LEU A 311 -17.87 8.64 -1.80
CA LEU A 311 -17.39 7.80 -0.71
C LEU A 311 -18.16 8.06 0.59
N GLN A 312 -18.43 7.02 1.38
CA GLN A 312 -19.00 7.11 2.73
C GLN A 312 -18.10 7.91 3.68
N SER A 313 -16.83 7.52 3.81
CA SER A 313 -15.86 8.22 4.66
C SER A 313 -14.46 8.24 4.04
N GLY A 314 -13.82 7.08 3.93
CA GLY A 314 -12.44 6.96 3.44
C GLY A 314 -12.34 6.46 2.01
N GLY A 315 -11.25 6.80 1.33
CA GLY A 315 -10.94 6.25 0.00
C GLY A 315 -10.19 4.92 0.12
N LEU A 316 -8.88 5.02 0.28
CA LEU A 316 -7.97 3.90 0.48
C LEU A 316 -7.45 3.87 1.93
N LYS A 317 -7.45 2.70 2.56
CA LYS A 317 -6.68 2.41 3.78
C LYS A 317 -5.59 1.38 3.49
N ILE A 318 -4.37 1.66 3.93
CA ILE A 318 -3.28 0.68 3.96
C ILE A 318 -2.92 0.49 5.43
N LEU A 319 -3.14 -0.71 5.96
CA LEU A 319 -2.95 -1.04 7.37
C LEU A 319 -2.00 -2.23 7.51
N SER A 320 -1.07 -2.15 8.46
CA SER A 320 -0.19 -3.28 8.80
C SER A 320 0.51 -3.93 7.60
N SER A 321 0.84 -3.13 6.58
CA SER A 321 1.31 -3.62 5.28
C SER A 321 2.64 -2.98 4.91
N LYS A 322 3.37 -3.57 3.95
CA LYS A 322 4.61 -3.01 3.40
C LYS A 322 4.65 -3.10 1.88
N ARG A 323 5.44 -2.24 1.24
CA ARG A 323 5.68 -2.28 -0.23
C ARG A 323 4.40 -2.27 -1.06
N VAL A 324 3.48 -1.37 -0.71
CA VAL A 324 2.24 -1.13 -1.47
C VAL A 324 2.38 0.12 -2.33
N THR A 325 2.20 0.00 -3.64
CA THR A 325 2.22 1.15 -4.56
C THR A 325 0.81 1.64 -4.86
N VAL A 326 0.61 2.97 -4.80
CA VAL A 326 -0.61 3.63 -5.29
C VAL A 326 -0.20 4.59 -6.40
N ILE A 327 -0.69 4.36 -7.62
CA ILE A 327 -0.30 5.14 -8.80
C ILE A 327 -1.50 5.43 -9.69
N ASP A 328 -1.47 6.58 -10.37
CA ASP A 328 -2.49 7.05 -11.33
C ASP A 328 -3.92 7.02 -10.77
N SER A 329 -4.08 7.20 -9.46
CA SER A 329 -5.35 6.98 -8.77
C SER A 329 -5.91 8.27 -8.17
N ARG A 330 -7.23 8.38 -8.13
CA ARG A 330 -7.95 9.57 -7.65
C ARG A 330 -9.13 9.17 -6.77
N MET A 331 -9.05 9.51 -5.49
CA MET A 331 -10.18 9.43 -4.56
C MET A 331 -10.66 10.85 -4.27
N GLU A 332 -11.97 11.08 -4.24
CA GLU A 332 -12.55 12.40 -3.98
C GLU A 332 -13.96 12.28 -3.38
N GLN A 333 -14.49 13.42 -2.90
CA GLN A 333 -15.88 13.59 -2.46
C GLN A 333 -16.38 12.61 -1.40
N ALA A 334 -15.66 12.50 -0.28
CA ALA A 334 -16.14 11.83 0.93
C ALA A 334 -17.33 12.55 1.58
N GLN A 335 -18.30 11.79 2.09
CA GLN A 335 -19.48 12.27 2.83
C GLN A 335 -19.11 12.61 4.28
N ASN A 336 -18.69 11.62 5.08
CA ASN A 336 -18.25 11.83 6.46
C ASN A 336 -16.82 12.36 6.49
N ARG A 337 -16.67 13.59 6.98
CA ARG A 337 -15.37 14.29 7.16
C ARG A 337 -15.17 14.74 8.61
N GLY A 338 -15.76 14.00 9.55
CA GLY A 338 -15.65 14.26 10.99
C GLY A 338 -14.24 14.00 11.55
N GLY A 339 -14.11 14.02 12.87
CA GLY A 339 -12.87 13.64 13.55
C GLY A 339 -12.61 12.12 13.50
N GLY A 340 -11.46 11.69 14.04
CA GLY A 340 -11.20 10.27 14.33
C GLY A 340 -10.93 9.38 13.12
N GLY A 341 -10.33 9.90 12.04
CA GLY A 341 -10.00 9.12 10.85
C GLY A 341 -10.95 9.29 9.66
N ASN A 342 -12.03 10.07 9.83
CA ASN A 342 -13.01 10.26 8.77
C ASN A 342 -12.53 11.21 7.66
N GLY A 343 -12.92 10.92 6.42
CA GLY A 343 -12.65 11.78 5.26
C GLY A 343 -11.25 11.66 4.67
N TYR A 344 -10.38 10.78 5.19
CA TYR A 344 -9.07 10.52 4.58
C TYR A 344 -9.24 9.75 3.27
N LEU A 345 -8.92 10.43 2.17
CA LEU A 345 -9.00 9.86 0.82
C LEU A 345 -7.90 8.80 0.59
N PHE A 346 -6.76 8.99 1.25
CA PHE A 346 -5.67 8.03 1.34
C PHE A 346 -5.17 8.02 2.79
N GLU A 347 -5.27 6.87 3.45
CA GLU A 347 -4.85 6.65 4.82
C GLU A 347 -3.79 5.54 4.84
N VAL A 348 -2.64 5.82 5.45
CA VAL A 348 -1.57 4.84 5.64
C VAL A 348 -1.28 4.74 7.13
N SER A 349 -1.47 3.55 7.67
CA SER A 349 -1.38 3.22 9.10
C SER A 349 -0.57 1.92 9.26
N GLN A 350 0.02 1.69 10.44
CA GLN A 350 0.97 0.59 10.68
C GLN A 350 0.65 -0.21 11.93
#